data_AF-A0A8J7WWC5-F1
#
_entry.id   AF-A0A8J7WWC5-F1
#
_cell.length_a   1.000
_cell.length_b   1.000
_cell.length_c   1.000
_cell.angle_alpha   90.00
_cell.angle_beta   90.00
_cell.angle_gamma   90.00
#
_symmetry.space_group_name_H-M   'P 1'
#
loop_
_entity.id
_entity.type
_entity.pdbx_description
1 polymer ?
#
loop_
_entity_poly.entity_id
_entity_poly.type
_entity_poly.pdbx_seq_one_letter_code
_entity_poly.pdbx_strand_id
1 'polypeptide(L)'
;MSRSDQTRIKLDLNNPVFQDHLFSLQKHEQVAILRTLRKISQMSWEQVYADKGLKWETIMSRTGPHGSRLYTLRIGRGFRAVAFREQAWMRILSLHPDHNSAYR
;
A
#
# COMPACT_ATOMS: atom_id res chain seq x y z
N MET A 1 19.67 0.32 -13.18
CA MET A 1 18.93 0.45 -11.91
C MET A 1 19.22 1.82 -11.32
N SER A 2 18.21 2.54 -10.84
CA SER A 2 18.41 3.89 -10.30
C SER A 2 18.82 3.84 -8.83
N ARG A 3 19.60 4.81 -8.35
CA ARG A 3 19.98 4.93 -6.92
C ARG A 3 18.76 4.98 -5.98
N SER A 4 17.59 5.37 -6.50
CA SER A 4 16.33 5.43 -5.76
C SER A 4 15.74 4.05 -5.45
N ASP A 5 16.10 3.01 -6.21
CA ASP A 5 15.56 1.66 -6.03
C ASP A 5 16.17 0.94 -4.82
N GLN A 6 17.36 1.35 -4.38
CA GLN A 6 18.09 0.82 -3.21
C GLN A 6 17.87 1.63 -1.93
N THR A 7 17.23 2.81 -2.02
CA THR A 7 16.92 3.64 -0.85
C THR A 7 15.64 3.14 -0.19
N ARG A 8 15.54 3.28 1.14
CA ARG A 8 14.30 2.98 1.87
C ARG A 8 13.14 3.82 1.35
N ILE A 9 11.99 3.18 1.21
CA ILE A 9 10.74 3.83 0.80
C ILE A 9 10.32 4.84 1.86
N LYS A 10 9.83 5.99 1.40
CA LYS A 10 9.11 6.95 2.22
C LYS A 10 7.60 6.72 2.05
N LEU A 11 6.86 6.65 3.15
CA LEU A 11 5.41 6.49 3.10
C LEU A 11 4.74 7.86 3.16
N ASP A 12 3.82 8.11 2.25
CA ASP A 12 2.88 9.22 2.33
C ASP A 12 1.49 8.68 2.65
N LEU A 13 1.00 9.08 3.83
CA LEU A 13 -0.27 8.68 4.43
C LEU A 13 -1.26 9.85 4.49
N ASN A 14 -0.99 10.95 3.77
CA ASN A 14 -1.74 12.20 3.88
C ASN A 14 -2.97 12.27 2.97
N ASN A 15 -3.31 11.19 2.27
CA ASN A 15 -4.54 11.17 1.48
C ASN A 15 -5.76 11.15 2.43
N PRO A 16 -6.71 12.10 2.31
CA PRO A 16 -7.85 12.18 3.22
C PRO A 16 -8.73 10.92 3.16
N VAL A 17 -8.94 10.34 1.98
CA VAL A 17 -9.70 9.10 1.82
C VAL A 17 -9.02 7.93 2.52
N PHE A 18 -7.68 7.87 2.48
CA PHE A 18 -6.95 6.87 3.26
C PHE A 18 -7.11 7.08 4.78
N GLN A 19 -7.00 8.32 5.24
CA GLN A 19 -7.11 8.67 6.66
C GLN A 19 -8.50 8.34 7.20
N ASP A 20 -9.56 8.75 6.49
CA ASP A 20 -10.95 8.46 6.85
C ASP A 20 -11.18 6.95 6.99
N HIS A 21 -10.71 6.16 6.00
CA HIS A 21 -10.78 4.71 6.10
C HIS A 21 -10.00 4.18 7.31
N LEU A 22 -8.74 4.59 7.49
CA LEU A 22 -7.90 4.12 8.60
C LEU A 22 -8.54 4.39 9.97
N PHE A 23 -9.10 5.58 10.15
CA PHE A 23 -9.72 5.99 11.42
C PHE A 23 -11.06 5.29 11.68
N SER A 24 -11.77 4.84 10.65
CA SER A 24 -13.00 4.05 10.80
C SER A 24 -12.79 2.59 11.22
N LEU A 25 -11.56 2.08 11.12
CA LEU A 25 -11.27 0.66 11.38
C LEU A 25 -11.28 0.32 12.87
N GLN A 26 -11.55 -0.94 13.17
CA GLN A 26 -11.39 -1.45 14.53
C GLN A 26 -9.91 -1.47 14.94
N LYS A 27 -9.65 -1.36 16.25
CA LYS A 27 -8.28 -1.33 16.81
C LYS A 27 -7.39 -2.46 16.28
N HIS A 28 -7.91 -3.68 16.18
CA HIS A 28 -7.12 -4.83 15.74
C HIS A 28 -6.74 -4.74 14.25
N GLU A 29 -7.62 -4.18 13.42
CA GLU A 29 -7.40 -3.94 11.98
C GLU A 29 -6.38 -2.81 11.78
N GLN A 30 -6.52 -1.70 12.54
CA GLN A 30 -5.55 -0.61 12.54
C GLN A 30 -4.15 -1.12 12.89
N VAL A 31 -4.02 -1.92 13.94
CA VAL A 31 -2.72 -2.51 14.35
C VAL A 31 -2.15 -3.41 13.25
N ALA A 32 -2.98 -4.19 12.56
CA ALA A 32 -2.54 -5.02 11.45
C ALA A 32 -2.00 -4.18 10.29
N ILE A 33 -2.70 -3.10 9.92
CA ILE A 33 -2.28 -2.17 8.88
C ILE A 33 -0.98 -1.46 9.26
N LEU A 34 -0.90 -0.91 10.48
CA LEU A 34 0.29 -0.22 10.98
C LEU A 34 1.52 -1.15 11.01
N ARG A 35 1.35 -2.44 11.31
CA ARG A 35 2.44 -3.43 11.21
C ARG A 35 2.95 -3.57 9.78
N THR A 36 2.06 -3.64 8.79
CA THR A 36 2.47 -3.72 7.39
C THR A 36 3.09 -2.40 6.90
N LEU A 37 2.55 -1.24 7.28
CA LEU A 37 3.15 0.06 6.96
C LEU A 37 4.56 0.19 7.56
N ARG A 38 4.73 -0.20 8.82
CA ARG A 38 6.06 -0.23 9.46
C ARG A 38 7.03 -1.12 8.70
N LYS A 39 6.60 -2.32 8.29
CA LYS A 39 7.42 -3.22 7.45
C LYS A 39 7.84 -2.52 6.15
N ILE A 40 6.89 -1.95 5.40
CA ILE A 40 7.17 -1.28 4.11
C ILE A 40 8.14 -0.10 4.30
N SER A 41 8.00 0.69 5.37
CA SER A 41 8.90 1.82 5.65
C SER A 41 10.37 1.43 5.87
N GLN A 42 10.63 0.15 6.13
CA GLN A 42 11.97 -0.40 6.32
C GLN A 42 12.53 -1.06 5.04
N MET A 43 11.72 -1.13 3.98
CA MET A 43 12.06 -1.80 2.72
C MET A 43 12.52 -0.83 1.64
N SER A 44 13.34 -1.31 0.70
CA SER A 44 13.56 -0.67 -0.59
C SER A 44 12.46 -1.02 -1.60
N TRP A 45 12.42 -0.35 -2.74
CA TRP A 45 11.48 -0.69 -3.82
C TRP A 45 11.71 -2.07 -4.39
N GLU A 46 12.97 -2.48 -4.54
CA GLU A 46 13.34 -3.84 -4.96
C GLU A 46 12.75 -4.89 -4.00
N GLN A 47 12.88 -4.66 -2.70
CA GLN A 47 12.31 -5.55 -1.69
C GLN A 47 10.78 -5.56 -1.74
N VAL A 48 10.12 -4.42 -1.96
CA VAL A 48 8.66 -4.37 -2.10
C VAL A 48 8.18 -5.17 -3.30
N TYR A 49 8.85 -5.05 -4.45
CA TYR A 49 8.48 -5.82 -5.64
C TYR A 49 8.77 -7.31 -5.50
N ALA A 50 9.81 -7.69 -4.74
CA ALA A 50 10.14 -9.08 -4.48
C ALA A 50 9.26 -9.74 -3.39
N ASP A 51 8.57 -8.95 -2.55
CA ASP A 51 7.79 -9.47 -1.43
C ASP A 51 6.46 -10.08 -1.88
N LYS A 52 6.43 -11.42 -1.90
CA LYS A 52 5.23 -12.20 -2.27
C LYS A 52 4.03 -11.97 -1.33
N GLY A 53 4.27 -11.55 -0.09
CA GLY A 53 3.22 -11.31 0.89
C GLY A 53 2.45 -10.03 0.63
N LEU A 54 3.11 -9.00 0.09
CA LEU A 54 2.49 -7.73 -0.28
C LEU A 54 1.57 -7.83 -1.49
N LYS A 55 1.70 -8.86 -2.34
CA LYS A 55 0.89 -9.03 -3.56
C LYS A 55 0.79 -7.73 -4.38
N TRP A 56 1.94 -7.13 -4.69
CA TRP A 56 2.02 -5.88 -5.43
C TRP A 56 1.51 -6.07 -6.88
N GLU A 57 0.30 -5.62 -7.15
CA GLU A 57 -0.45 -5.90 -8.39
C GLU A 57 -0.81 -4.60 -9.10
N THR A 58 -0.58 -4.53 -10.42
CA THR A 58 -0.89 -3.32 -11.20
C THR A 58 -2.39 -3.23 -11.48
N ILE A 59 -2.96 -2.03 -11.35
CA ILE A 59 -4.31 -1.71 -11.83
C ILE A 59 -4.20 -1.19 -13.27
N MET A 60 -4.75 -1.93 -14.24
CA MET A 60 -4.66 -1.55 -15.66
C MET A 60 -5.80 -0.64 -16.12
N SER A 61 -6.94 -0.66 -15.43
CA SER A 61 -8.17 0.03 -15.84
C SER A 61 -8.21 1.51 -15.45
N ARG A 62 -7.27 1.98 -14.62
CA ARG A 62 -7.29 3.33 -14.04
C ARG A 62 -5.87 3.87 -13.90
N THR A 63 -5.73 5.18 -14.08
CA THR A 63 -4.50 5.92 -13.81
C THR A 63 -4.67 6.81 -12.58
N GLY A 64 -3.56 7.07 -11.90
CA GLY A 64 -3.47 7.97 -10.76
C GLY A 64 -3.20 9.40 -11.19
N PRO A 65 -2.94 10.29 -10.23
CA PRO A 65 -2.53 11.67 -10.49
C PRO A 65 -1.38 11.71 -11.50
N HIS A 66 -1.44 12.67 -12.44
CA HIS A 66 -0.43 12.88 -13.49
C HIS A 66 -0.17 11.66 -14.39
N GLY A 67 -1.15 10.76 -14.54
CA GLY A 67 -0.99 9.55 -15.36
C GLY A 67 -0.14 8.46 -14.68
N SER A 68 0.10 8.58 -13.37
CA SER A 68 0.84 7.56 -12.62
C SER A 68 0.15 6.20 -12.69
N ARG A 69 0.95 5.14 -12.69
CA ARG A 69 0.45 3.78 -12.62
C ARG A 69 -0.03 3.49 -11.20
N LEU A 70 -1.25 2.99 -11.09
CA LEU A 70 -1.82 2.58 -9.81
C LEU A 70 -1.54 1.11 -9.54
N TYR A 71 -1.42 0.79 -8.26
CA TYR A 71 -1.19 -0.55 -7.78
C TYR A 71 -2.12 -0.85 -6.61
N THR A 72 -2.41 -2.13 -6.43
CA THR A 72 -2.94 -2.62 -5.17
C THR A 72 -1.88 -3.42 -4.44
N LEU A 73 -1.89 -3.36 -3.12
CA LEU A 73 -1.06 -4.19 -2.26
C LEU A 73 -1.85 -4.66 -1.05
N ARG A 74 -1.58 -5.88 -0.59
CA ARG A 74 -2.12 -6.41 0.64
C ARG A 74 -1.53 -5.67 1.85
N ILE A 75 -2.40 -5.18 2.72
CA ILE A 75 -2.06 -4.40 3.91
C ILE A 75 -2.76 -5.00 5.13
N GLY A 76 -2.18 -6.07 5.68
CA GLY A 76 -2.84 -6.93 6.68
C GLY A 76 -3.60 -8.10 6.05
N ARG A 77 -4.26 -8.92 6.87
CA ARG A 77 -4.87 -10.19 6.44
C ARG A 77 -6.20 -10.04 5.68
N GLY A 78 -6.86 -8.89 5.77
CA GLY A 78 -8.19 -8.66 5.20
C GLY A 78 -8.35 -7.33 4.49
N PHE A 79 -7.24 -6.65 4.13
CA PHE A 79 -7.30 -5.35 3.48
C PHE A 79 -6.31 -5.25 2.33
N ARG A 80 -6.70 -4.49 1.31
CA ARG A 80 -5.83 -4.01 0.23
C ARG A 80 -5.77 -2.49 0.26
N ALA A 81 -4.59 -1.94 0.05
CA ALA A 81 -4.41 -0.52 -0.23
C ALA A 81 -4.36 -0.30 -1.75
N VAL A 82 -4.81 0.88 -2.19
CA VAL A 82 -4.45 1.43 -3.51
C VAL A 82 -3.31 2.43 -3.30
N ALA A 83 -2.26 2.33 -4.10
CA ALA A 83 -1.09 3.19 -3.98
C ALA A 83 -0.44 3.46 -5.34
N PHE A 84 0.43 4.46 -5.39
CA PHE A 84 1.35 4.66 -6.50
C PHE A 84 2.75 5.03 -6.02
N ARG A 85 3.72 4.80 -6.89
CA ARG A 85 5.11 5.19 -6.68
C ARG A 85 5.35 6.58 -7.26
N GLU A 86 5.91 7.46 -6.46
CA GLU A 86 6.47 8.73 -6.90
C GLU A 86 7.92 8.84 -6.37
N GLN A 87 8.89 8.56 -7.23
CA GLN A 87 10.31 8.51 -6.85
C GLN A 87 10.54 7.55 -5.65
N ALA A 88 10.95 8.07 -4.50
CA ALA A 88 11.15 7.33 -3.25
C ALA A 88 9.87 7.19 -2.41
N TRP A 89 8.79 7.89 -2.77
CA TRP A 89 7.53 7.89 -2.04
C TRP A 89 6.58 6.81 -2.54
N MET A 90 6.03 6.04 -1.60
CA MET A 90 4.81 5.27 -1.81
C MET A 90 3.65 6.09 -1.26
N ARG A 91 2.79 6.58 -2.15
CA ARG A 91 1.63 7.38 -1.79
C ARG A 91 0.41 6.47 -1.69
N ILE A 92 -0.11 6.30 -0.48
CA ILE A 92 -1.30 5.49 -0.23
C ILE A 92 -2.54 6.34 -0.45
N LEU A 93 -3.48 5.84 -1.26
CA LEU A 93 -4.68 6.56 -1.66
C LEU A 93 -5.92 6.13 -0.88
N SER A 94 -6.09 4.83 -0.66
CA SER A 94 -7.30 4.28 -0.03
C SER A 94 -7.06 2.88 0.53
N LEU A 95 -7.95 2.45 1.42
CA LEU A 95 -8.03 1.09 1.96
C LEU A 95 -9.34 0.45 1.51
N HIS A 96 -9.30 -0.83 1.19
CA HIS A 96 -10.45 -1.62 0.79
C HIS A 96 -10.38 -2.97 1.49
N PRO A 97 -11.49 -3.51 2.03
CA PRO A 97 -11.54 -4.90 2.46
C PRO A 97 -11.12 -5.83 1.31
N ASP A 98 -10.22 -6.76 1.59
CA ASP A 98 -9.89 -7.85 0.65
C ASP A 98 -11.11 -8.78 0.68
N HIS A 99 -11.88 -8.86 -0.41
CA HIS A 99 -13.14 -9.62 -0.52
C HIS A 99 -12.97 -11.15 -0.40
N ASN A 100 -11.90 -11.63 0.23
CA ASN A 100 -11.74 -13.00 0.67
C ASN A 100 -12.59 -13.36 1.92
N SER A 101 -13.70 -12.64 2.16
CA SER A 101 -14.75 -13.02 3.12
C SER A 101 -15.56 -14.25 2.69
N ALA A 102 -15.07 -15.05 1.73
CA ALA A 102 -15.70 -16.26 1.22
C ALA A 102 -15.38 -17.53 2.04
N TYR A 103 -14.96 -17.39 3.31
CA TYR A 103 -14.96 -18.49 4.26
C TYR A 103 -15.51 -17.98 5.61
N ARG A 104 -16.83 -18.04 5.74
CA ARG A 104 -17.48 -18.42 6.99
C ARG A 104 -17.71 -19.92 6.96
#